data_AF-S6AG43-F1
#
_entry.id   AF-S6AG43-F1
#
_cell.length_a   1.000
_cell.length_b   1.000
_cell.length_c   1.000
_cell.angle_alpha   90.00
_cell.angle_beta   90.00
_cell.angle_gamma   90.00
#
_symmetry.space_group_name_H-M   'P 1'
#
loop_
_entity.id
_entity.type
_entity.pdbx_description
1 polymer ?
#
loop_
_entity_poly.entity_id
_entity_poly.type
_entity_poly.pdbx_seq_one_letter_code
_entity_poly.pdbx_strand_id
1 'polypeptide(L)' 'MNSLIIQTEAMLYEFRKSIPTDCKTAKSIDRNDSWDKVATFAKSDGFVELAEQLEASKYQLFKQTH' A
#
# COMPACT_ATOMS: atom_id res chain seq x y z
N MET A 1 -15.21 3.83 -11.77
CA MET A 1 -14.19 3.97 -10.71
C MET A 1 -13.99 2.62 -10.06
N ASN A 2 -12.75 2.14 -9.94
CA ASN A 2 -12.52 0.81 -9.37
C ASN A 2 -12.56 0.90 -7.84
N SER A 3 -13.64 0.39 -7.23
CA SER A 3 -13.90 0.51 -5.78
C SER A 3 -12.74 -0.02 -4.93
N LEU A 4 -12.03 -1.03 -5.43
CA LEU A 4 -10.86 -1.59 -4.76
C LEU A 4 -9.71 -0.57 -4.67
N ILE A 5 -9.45 0.17 -5.74
CA ILE A 5 -8.39 1.20 -5.75
C ILE A 5 -8.68 2.27 -4.69
N ILE A 6 -9.94 2.74 -4.62
CA ILE A 6 -10.34 3.76 -3.64
C ILE A 6 -10.17 3.25 -2.20
N GLN A 7 -10.56 2.00 -1.93
CA GLN A 7 -10.43 1.40 -0.60
C GLN A 7 -8.96 1.24 -0.20
N THR A 8 -8.10 0.77 -1.11
CA THR A 8 -6.67 0.60 -0.83
C THR A 8 -5.97 1.95 -0.64
N GLU A 9 -6.30 2.97 -1.42
CA GLU A 9 -5.78 4.34 -1.25
C GLU A 9 -6.18 4.92 0.12
N ALA A 10 -7.44 4.75 0.53
CA ALA A 10 -7.91 5.19 1.84
C ALA A 10 -7.17 4.48 2.98
N MET A 11 -6.99 3.16 2.88
CA MET A 11 -6.23 2.36 3.85
C MET A 11 -4.77 2.81 3.94
N LEU A 12 -4.11 3.07 2.80
CA LEU A 12 -2.75 3.62 2.77
C LEU A 12 -2.67 4.98 3.45
N TYR A 13 -3.64 5.85 3.21
CA TYR A 13 -3.70 7.18 3.82
C TYR A 13 -3.91 7.12 5.33
N GLU A 14 -4.75 6.21 5.82
CA GLU A 14 -4.90 5.97 7.27
C GLU A 14 -3.64 5.37 7.88
N PHE A 15 -3.06 4.36 7.25
CA PHE A 15 -1.82 3.74 7.71
C PHE A 15 -0.67 4.74 7.78
N ARG A 16 -0.57 5.62 6.78
CA ARG A 16 0.44 6.69 6.73
C ARG A 16 0.41 7.60 7.94
N LYS A 17 -0.76 7.85 8.54
CA LYS A 17 -0.90 8.66 9.76
C LYS A 17 -0.42 7.95 11.02
N SER A 18 -0.37 6.62 10.99
CA SER A 18 0.02 5.78 12.13
C SER A 18 1.51 5.45 12.19
N ILE A 19 2.28 5.77 11.14
CA ILE A 19 3.71 5.46 11.05
C ILE A 19 4.61 6.71 11.07
N PRO A 20 5.89 6.58 11.49
CA PRO A 20 6.84 7.69 11.47
C PRO A 20 7.12 8.16 10.04
N THR A 21 7.23 9.48 9.85
CA THR A 21 7.54 10.09 8.54
C THR A 21 8.93 9.74 8.01
N ASP A 22 9.83 9.24 8.85
CA ASP A 22 11.20 8.94 8.44
C ASP A 22 11.36 7.56 7.77
N CYS A 23 10.41 6.65 8.00
CA CYS A 23 10.42 5.32 7.40
C CYS A 23 10.27 5.37 5.87
N LYS A 24 10.79 4.35 5.18
CA LYS A 24 10.75 4.29 3.71
C LYS A 24 9.31 4.14 3.21
N THR A 25 8.51 3.38 3.94
CA THR A 25 7.08 3.14 3.66
C THR A 25 6.30 4.45 3.66
N ALA A 26 6.49 5.29 4.69
CA ALA A 26 5.86 6.60 4.79
C ALA A 26 6.19 7.49 3.58
N LYS A 27 7.48 7.60 3.25
CA LYS A 27 7.99 8.36 2.09
C LYS A 27 7.44 7.83 0.77
N SER A 28 7.22 6.52 0.66
CA SER A 28 6.68 5.89 -0.56
C SER A 28 5.19 6.18 -0.72
N ILE A 29 4.42 6.13 0.37
CA ILE A 29 2.99 6.51 0.36
C ILE A 29 2.84 8.00 0.03
N ASP A 30 3.64 8.88 0.64
CA ASP A 30 3.59 10.33 0.37
C ASP A 30 3.90 10.68 -1.10
N ARG A 31 4.73 9.86 -1.76
CA ARG A 31 5.07 10.00 -3.18
C ARG A 31 4.05 9.38 -4.12
N ASN A 32 3.02 8.75 -3.58
CA ASN A 32 2.05 7.97 -4.33
C ASN A 32 2.72 6.92 -5.24
N ASP A 33 3.75 6.25 -4.70
CA ASP A 33 4.41 5.14 -5.40
C ASP A 33 3.43 3.96 -5.62
N SER A 34 3.70 3.12 -6.62
CA SER A 34 2.93 1.92 -6.89
C SER A 34 2.84 0.99 -5.66
N TRP A 35 1.70 0.30 -5.49
CA TRP A 35 1.46 -0.61 -4.37
C TRP A 35 2.55 -1.67 -4.18
N ASP A 36 3.18 -2.13 -5.26
CA ASP A 36 4.30 -3.07 -5.25
C ASP A 36 5.54 -2.52 -4.52
N LYS A 37 5.85 -1.25 -4.79
CA LYS A 37 6.99 -0.56 -4.20
C LYS A 37 6.71 -0.18 -2.74
N VAL A 38 5.48 0.25 -2.44
CA VAL A 38 5.03 0.47 -1.07
C VAL A 38 5.11 -0.82 -0.26
N ALA A 39 4.64 -1.95 -0.81
CA ALA A 39 4.73 -3.27 -0.16
C ALA A 39 6.19 -3.70 0.08
N THR A 40 7.08 -3.43 -0.88
CA THR A 40 8.52 -3.71 -0.73
C THR A 40 9.14 -2.94 0.43
N PHE A 41 8.83 -1.65 0.56
CA PHE A 41 9.32 -0.86 1.69
C PHE A 41 8.63 -1.24 3.00
N ALA A 42 7.34 -1.58 2.97
CA ALA A 42 6.60 -2.05 4.12
C ALA A 42 7.25 -3.32 4.70
N LYS A 43 7.63 -4.30 3.87
CA LYS A 43 8.42 -5.46 4.31
C LYS A 43 9.76 -5.05 4.93
N SER A 44 10.47 -4.10 4.31
CA SER A 44 11.76 -3.63 4.80
C SER A 44 11.69 -2.86 6.13
N ASP A 45 10.59 -2.14 6.38
CA ASP A 45 10.37 -1.41 7.64
C ASP A 45 9.70 -2.29 8.71
N GLY A 46 9.32 -3.54 8.39
CA GLY A 46 8.69 -4.50 9.31
C GLY A 46 7.16 -4.47 9.32
N PHE A 47 6.52 -3.69 8.44
CA PHE A 47 5.07 -3.65 8.24
C PHE A 47 4.61 -4.79 7.31
N VAL A 48 4.82 -6.03 7.74
CA VAL A 48 4.53 -7.22 6.93
C VAL A 48 3.05 -7.30 6.56
N GLU A 49 2.15 -7.05 7.52
CA GLU A 49 0.70 -7.07 7.30
C GLU A 49 0.24 -6.07 6.23
N LEU A 50 0.81 -4.85 6.23
CA LEU A 50 0.54 -3.84 5.19
C LEU A 50 0.97 -4.34 3.81
N ALA A 51 2.16 -4.93 3.74
CA ALA A 51 2.70 -5.43 2.48
C ALA A 51 1.83 -6.55 1.90
N GLU A 52 1.42 -7.50 2.73
CA GLU A 52 0.53 -8.60 2.34
C GLU A 52 -0.83 -8.08 1.86
N GLN A 53 -1.40 -7.09 2.56
CA GLN A 53 -2.67 -6.47 2.17
C GLN A 53 -2.57 -5.76 0.80
N LEU A 54 -1.46 -5.10 0.52
CA LEU A 54 -1.20 -4.44 -0.78
C LEU A 54 -1.02 -5.45 -1.91
N GLU A 55 -0.30 -6.54 -1.67
CA GLU A 55 -0.14 -7.62 -2.64
C GLU A 55 -1.48 -8.32 -2.95
N ALA A 56 -2.29 -8.58 -1.92
CA ALA A 56 -3.64 -9.12 -2.09
C ALA A 56 -4.53 -8.19 -2.91
N SER A 57 -4.52 -6.89 -2.59
CA SER A 57 -5.29 -5.87 -3.33
C SER A 57 -4.86 -5.81 -4.80
N LYS A 58 -3.54 -5.84 -5.07
CA LYS A 58 -3.00 -5.88 -6.44
C LYS A 58 -3.47 -7.12 -7.20
N TYR A 59 -3.44 -8.29 -6.55
CA TYR A 59 -3.88 -9.54 -7.15
C TYR A 59 -5.39 -9.54 -7.45
N GLN A 60 -6.21 -9.01 -6.55
CA GLN A 60 -7.65 -8.83 -6.77
C GLN A 60 -7.93 -7.87 -7.92
N LEU A 61 -7.17 -6.76 -8.01
CA LEU A 61 -7.28 -5.79 -9.08
C LEU A 61 -7.01 -6.42 -10.45
N PHE A 62 -5.95 -7.23 -10.53
CA PHE A 62 -5.59 -7.97 -11.73
C PHE A 62 -6.70 -8.96 -12.13
N LYS A 63 -7.26 -9.70 -11.16
CA LYS A 63 -8.38 -10.62 -11.39
C LYS A 63 -9.66 -9.96 -11.89
N GLN A 64 -9.92 -8.70 -11.53
CA GLN A 64 -11.11 -7.98 -12.02
C GLN A 64 -10.94 -7.42 -13.44
N THR A 65 -9.70 -7.38 -13.94
CA THR A 65 -9.38 -6.83 -15.27
C THR A 65 -9.28 -7.94 -16.33
N HIS A 66 -9.47 -9.20 -15.93
CA HIS A 66 -9.33 -10.40 -16.75
C HIS A 66 -10.60 -11.26 -16.69
#